data_AF-A0A6N2DPV8-F1
#
_entry.id   AF-A0A6N2DPV8-F1
#
_cell.length_a   1.000
_cell.length_b   1.000
_cell.length_c   1.000
_cell.angle_alpha   90.00
_cell.angle_beta   90.00
_cell.angle_gamma   90.00
#
_symmetry.space_group_name_H-M   'P 1'
#
loop_
_entity.id
_entity.type
_entity.pdbx_description
1 polymer ?
#
loop_
_entity_poly.entity_id
_entity_poly.type
_entity_poly.pdbx_seq_one_letter_code
_entity_poly.pdbx_strand_id
1 'polypeptide(L)'
;MGTLSPVSRPDRLDVAALRDLLTSFRDAVRDHAALLNLLNVYPVPDGDTGTNMARTLDAVVDEMSAAADDLAATCDAISHGSLMGARGNSGVILSQILRGVASTLKSSEVRSPDGSAEGARRFADALTAAATGAYQAVLKPVEGTILTVVRESADAAAAAADAGDALVEVVEAAHAAGQDALARTPELLPALRDAGVVDAGGAGFLLFLDAALHVLTGRPVPLADLDTEMAAPLMSGRMMSGRSDPVGHVDRSDGPVVSGVNGVLDVGEQRYEVMYLCDLDDQHIERFKQGWGAIGDSIVVVGGEGLWNCHVHTNDIGAAIEVALDLDGRPRRIRVTDLFEEMAEEHAVRDAAIAGAEVSELDTCAVVAVASGGGLATLFRDLGVTGIVSGGQTINPSTSELLEAVERAPARSVVVLPNNKNIIAVAEQVDGLTSKSVRVVPTRSMPEALAALVAFDADAEVDVNHEQMSASISTVATGEVTRAVRASASAAGPVGKGDWMGLVAGDGIVAVDAALVPATTALLDHLLGADRELLTIVTGSDADPDVTASLLAWLADRHGDVEVEVHEGGQPLYPYLFGVE
;
A
#
# COMPACT_ATOMS: atom_id res chain seq x y z
N MET A 1 -43.27 -8.61 32.54
CA MET A 1 -42.94 -9.28 31.28
C MET A 1 -43.45 -8.41 30.15
N GLY A 2 -42.63 -7.46 29.69
CA GLY A 2 -42.92 -6.71 28.48
C GLY A 2 -42.62 -7.63 27.30
N THR A 3 -43.65 -7.99 26.54
CA THR A 3 -43.51 -8.68 25.27
C THR A 3 -42.75 -7.77 24.32
N LEU A 4 -41.50 -8.12 23.99
CA LEU A 4 -40.78 -7.57 22.85
C LEU A 4 -41.66 -7.79 21.63
N SER A 5 -42.13 -6.70 21.01
CA SER A 5 -42.79 -6.78 19.70
C SER A 5 -41.83 -7.47 18.72
N PRO A 6 -42.29 -8.41 17.88
CA PRO A 6 -41.43 -8.99 16.87
C PRO A 6 -40.96 -7.87 15.95
N VAL A 7 -39.64 -7.70 15.85
CA VAL A 7 -39.03 -6.83 14.84
C VAL A 7 -39.49 -7.36 13.49
N SER A 8 -40.27 -6.56 12.76
CA SER A 8 -40.71 -6.91 11.41
C SER A 8 -39.45 -7.03 10.55
N ARG A 9 -39.14 -8.24 10.10
CA ARG A 9 -37.98 -8.49 9.23
C ARG A 9 -38.28 -7.88 7.85
N PRO A 10 -37.33 -7.19 7.21
CA PRO A 10 -37.54 -6.65 5.87
C PRO A 10 -37.68 -7.80 4.88
N ASP A 11 -38.77 -7.81 4.12
CA ASP A 11 -39.03 -8.80 3.06
C ASP A 11 -38.31 -8.47 1.74
N ARG A 12 -37.61 -7.32 1.69
CA ARG A 12 -36.85 -6.81 0.54
C ARG A 12 -35.74 -5.85 1.02
N LEU A 13 -34.70 -5.69 0.20
CA LEU A 13 -33.77 -4.56 0.32
C LEU A 13 -34.39 -3.33 -0.34
N ASP A 14 -35.01 -2.45 0.45
CA ASP A 14 -35.40 -1.13 -0.02
C ASP A 14 -34.19 -0.18 -0.08
N VAL A 15 -34.41 1.08 -0.47
CA VAL A 15 -33.31 2.06 -0.66
C VAL A 15 -32.51 2.25 0.63
N ALA A 16 -33.19 2.38 1.78
CA ALA A 16 -32.54 2.56 3.06
C ALA A 16 -31.74 1.30 3.44
N ALA A 17 -32.36 0.12 3.35
CA ALA A 17 -31.69 -1.15 3.65
C ALA A 17 -30.46 -1.40 2.75
N LEU A 18 -30.53 -1.03 1.46
CA LEU A 18 -29.40 -1.14 0.55
C LEU A 18 -28.26 -0.19 0.92
N ARG A 19 -28.58 1.08 1.24
CA ARG A 19 -27.59 2.07 1.69
C ARG A 19 -26.94 1.66 3.02
N ASP A 20 -27.72 1.16 3.96
CA ASP A 20 -27.24 0.65 5.25
C ASP A 20 -26.38 -0.60 5.07
N LEU A 21 -26.72 -1.48 4.13
CA LEU A 21 -25.93 -2.67 3.80
C LEU A 21 -24.55 -2.27 3.30
N LEU A 22 -24.46 -1.34 2.32
CA LEU A 22 -23.17 -0.93 1.77
C LEU A 22 -22.33 -0.16 2.78
N THR A 23 -22.95 0.64 3.65
CA THR A 23 -22.25 1.35 4.73
C THR A 23 -21.70 0.36 5.76
N SER A 24 -22.53 -0.59 6.21
CA SER A 24 -22.12 -1.63 7.15
C SER A 24 -21.04 -2.52 6.57
N PHE A 25 -21.14 -2.86 5.28
CA PHE A 25 -20.12 -3.63 4.57
C PHE A 25 -18.79 -2.88 4.48
N ARG A 26 -18.82 -1.58 4.16
CA ARG A 26 -17.63 -0.72 4.16
C ARG A 26 -16.98 -0.70 5.53
N ASP A 27 -17.74 -0.42 6.58
CA ASP A 27 -17.22 -0.34 7.96
C ASP A 27 -16.60 -1.68 8.37
N ALA A 28 -17.27 -2.79 8.08
CA ALA A 28 -16.76 -4.14 8.34
C ALA A 28 -15.42 -4.39 7.63
N VAL A 29 -15.31 -4.06 6.33
CA VAL A 29 -14.07 -4.26 5.58
C VAL A 29 -12.94 -3.37 6.10
N ARG A 30 -13.24 -2.13 6.53
CA ARG A 30 -12.24 -1.26 7.18
C ARG A 30 -11.71 -1.87 8.46
N ASP A 31 -12.59 -2.35 9.33
CA ASP A 31 -12.20 -2.96 10.60
C ASP A 31 -11.38 -4.24 10.38
N HIS A 32 -11.71 -5.02 9.34
CA HIS A 32 -11.00 -6.26 9.00
C HIS A 32 -9.83 -6.05 8.03
N ALA A 33 -9.51 -4.82 7.61
CA ALA A 33 -8.55 -4.58 6.53
C ALA A 33 -7.18 -5.21 6.84
N ALA A 34 -6.70 -5.08 8.08
CA ALA A 34 -5.43 -5.67 8.51
C ALA A 34 -5.44 -7.21 8.45
N LEU A 35 -6.54 -7.85 8.84
CA LEU A 35 -6.69 -9.30 8.75
C LEU A 35 -6.73 -9.78 7.29
N LEU A 36 -7.50 -9.08 6.44
CA LEU A 36 -7.58 -9.40 5.01
C LEU A 36 -6.22 -9.21 4.32
N ASN A 37 -5.47 -8.18 4.70
CA ASN A 37 -4.10 -7.96 4.26
C ASN A 37 -3.17 -9.11 4.67
N LEU A 38 -3.31 -9.63 5.90
CA LEU A 38 -2.52 -10.76 6.37
C LEU A 38 -2.78 -12.06 5.58
N LEU A 39 -4.03 -12.29 5.17
CA LEU A 39 -4.43 -13.43 4.36
C LEU A 39 -3.97 -13.33 2.89
N ASN A 40 -3.54 -12.15 2.44
CA ASN A 40 -3.20 -11.91 1.05
C ASN A 40 -1.86 -12.57 0.68
N VAL A 41 -1.95 -13.69 -0.03
CA VAL A 41 -0.81 -14.48 -0.50
C VAL A 41 -0.93 -14.90 -1.98
N TYR A 42 -2.02 -14.52 -2.66
CA TYR A 42 -2.29 -14.89 -4.04
C TYR A 42 -3.12 -13.80 -4.76
N PRO A 43 -2.83 -13.48 -6.04
CA PRO A 43 -1.71 -14.01 -6.85
C PRO A 43 -0.35 -13.45 -6.42
N VAL A 44 -0.34 -12.28 -5.77
CA VAL A 44 0.84 -11.60 -5.26
C VAL A 44 0.67 -11.40 -3.75
N PRO A 45 1.68 -11.73 -2.92
CA PRO A 45 1.60 -11.59 -1.46
C PRO A 45 1.95 -10.17 -0.98
N ASP A 46 1.43 -9.15 -1.66
CA ASP A 46 1.69 -7.72 -1.38
C ASP A 46 1.06 -7.27 -0.04
N GLY A 47 -0.06 -7.86 0.36
CA GLY A 47 -0.69 -7.52 1.65
C GLY A 47 -1.61 -6.31 1.55
N ASP A 48 -2.16 -6.04 0.37
CA ASP A 48 -2.98 -4.84 0.14
C ASP A 48 -4.50 -5.11 0.03
N THR A 49 -4.94 -6.38 0.01
CA THR A 49 -6.32 -6.76 -0.37
C THR A 49 -7.40 -6.06 0.46
N GLY A 50 -7.27 -6.05 1.78
CA GLY A 50 -8.18 -5.32 2.67
C GLY A 50 -8.15 -3.82 2.44
N THR A 51 -6.96 -3.24 2.27
CA THR A 51 -6.78 -1.81 1.97
C THR A 51 -7.46 -1.42 0.65
N ASN A 52 -7.28 -2.22 -0.40
CA ASN A 52 -7.86 -1.97 -1.72
C ASN A 52 -9.38 -2.11 -1.71
N MET A 53 -9.92 -3.16 -1.07
CA MET A 53 -11.36 -3.33 -0.89
C MET A 53 -11.99 -2.17 -0.09
N ALA A 54 -11.34 -1.75 1.01
CA ALA A 54 -11.82 -0.62 1.83
C ALA A 54 -11.87 0.68 1.03
N ARG A 55 -10.82 1.00 0.27
CA ARG A 55 -10.76 2.20 -0.59
C ARG A 55 -11.82 2.17 -1.71
N THR A 56 -12.06 1.01 -2.30
CA THR A 56 -13.14 0.84 -3.29
C THR A 56 -14.52 1.08 -2.66
N LEU A 57 -14.76 0.56 -1.46
CA LEU A 57 -16.02 0.77 -0.74
C LEU A 57 -16.20 2.20 -0.24
N ASP A 58 -15.12 2.89 0.10
CA ASP A 58 -15.17 4.32 0.43
C ASP A 58 -15.68 5.16 -0.74
N ALA A 59 -15.14 4.92 -1.94
CA ALA A 59 -15.64 5.60 -3.14
C ALA A 59 -17.12 5.30 -3.43
N VAL A 60 -17.58 4.07 -3.15
CA VAL A 60 -19.00 3.70 -3.27
C VAL A 60 -19.86 4.46 -2.27
N VAL A 61 -19.49 4.48 -1.00
CA VAL A 61 -20.26 5.14 0.06
C VAL A 61 -20.27 6.66 -0.13
N ASP A 62 -19.16 7.25 -0.55
CA ASP A 62 -19.07 8.68 -0.85
C ASP A 62 -20.00 9.08 -2.01
N GLU A 63 -19.95 8.34 -3.13
CA GLU A 63 -20.82 8.58 -4.30
C GLU A 63 -22.30 8.38 -3.94
N MET A 64 -22.61 7.31 -3.19
CA MET A 64 -23.96 7.00 -2.72
C MET A 64 -24.51 8.06 -1.77
N SER A 65 -23.67 8.62 -0.90
CA SER A 65 -24.05 9.69 0.03
C SER A 65 -24.40 11.00 -0.68
N ALA A 66 -23.79 11.25 -1.86
CA ALA A 66 -24.10 12.40 -2.69
C ALA A 66 -25.32 12.18 -3.63
N ALA A 67 -25.73 10.94 -3.85
CA ALA A 67 -26.82 10.58 -4.75
C ALA A 67 -28.22 10.78 -4.15
N ALA A 68 -29.21 10.98 -5.02
CA ALA A 68 -30.62 11.08 -4.62
C ALA A 68 -31.10 9.81 -3.89
N ASP A 69 -32.04 10.01 -2.94
CA ASP A 69 -32.60 8.95 -2.11
C ASP A 69 -33.69 8.16 -2.86
N ASP A 70 -33.29 7.54 -3.97
CA ASP A 70 -34.10 6.61 -4.75
C ASP A 70 -33.25 5.42 -5.24
N LEU A 71 -33.93 4.34 -5.60
CA LEU A 71 -33.26 3.07 -5.93
C LEU A 71 -32.39 3.19 -7.18
N ALA A 72 -32.83 3.93 -8.19
CA ALA A 72 -32.10 4.05 -9.44
C ALA A 72 -30.81 4.84 -9.24
N ALA A 73 -30.90 6.01 -8.58
CA ALA A 73 -29.75 6.83 -8.24
C ALA A 73 -28.78 6.11 -7.30
N THR A 74 -29.28 5.35 -6.32
CA THR A 74 -28.45 4.54 -5.42
C THR A 74 -27.69 3.44 -6.17
N CYS A 75 -28.36 2.70 -7.07
CA CYS A 75 -27.70 1.67 -7.88
C CYS A 75 -26.67 2.26 -8.87
N ASP A 76 -26.97 3.44 -9.44
CA ASP A 76 -26.04 4.16 -10.32
C ASP A 76 -24.80 4.63 -9.57
N ALA A 77 -24.98 5.16 -8.36
CA ALA A 77 -23.88 5.54 -7.47
C ALA A 77 -23.02 4.35 -7.07
N ILE A 78 -23.63 3.21 -6.69
CA ILE A 78 -22.89 1.98 -6.39
C ILE A 78 -22.07 1.54 -7.61
N SER A 79 -22.68 1.56 -8.80
CA SER A 79 -22.01 1.11 -10.01
C SER A 79 -20.87 2.02 -10.44
N HIS A 80 -21.08 3.33 -10.37
CA HIS A 80 -20.10 4.34 -10.73
C HIS A 80 -18.96 4.42 -9.70
N GLY A 81 -19.31 4.55 -8.41
CA GLY A 81 -18.34 4.65 -7.32
C GLY A 81 -17.43 3.42 -7.24
N SER A 82 -17.99 2.21 -7.42
CA SER A 82 -17.18 0.99 -7.41
C SER A 82 -16.23 0.90 -8.60
N LEU A 83 -16.64 1.31 -9.80
CA LEU A 83 -15.79 1.32 -10.98
C LEU A 83 -14.66 2.36 -10.88
N MET A 84 -14.97 3.56 -10.38
CA MET A 84 -14.03 4.66 -10.26
C MET A 84 -13.08 4.52 -9.06
N GLY A 85 -13.52 3.83 -8.00
CA GLY A 85 -12.76 3.55 -6.79
C GLY A 85 -12.00 2.22 -6.81
N ALA A 86 -12.22 1.37 -7.82
CA ALA A 86 -11.51 0.11 -7.97
C ALA A 86 -9.99 0.33 -8.03
N ARG A 87 -9.26 -0.33 -7.13
CA ARG A 87 -7.79 -0.35 -7.04
C ARG A 87 -7.32 -1.78 -6.84
N GLY A 88 -6.24 -2.16 -7.52
CA GLY A 88 -5.71 -3.51 -7.48
C GLY A 88 -6.70 -4.58 -7.96
N ASN A 89 -6.27 -5.84 -7.97
CA ASN A 89 -7.09 -6.96 -8.44
C ASN A 89 -8.34 -7.15 -7.56
N SER A 90 -8.19 -7.05 -6.24
CA SER A 90 -9.27 -7.25 -5.26
C SER A 90 -10.36 -6.17 -5.36
N GLY A 91 -9.98 -4.88 -5.45
CA GLY A 91 -10.93 -3.78 -5.64
C GLY A 91 -11.63 -3.83 -6.99
N VAL A 92 -10.92 -4.25 -8.04
CA VAL A 92 -11.47 -4.42 -9.39
C VAL A 92 -12.50 -5.56 -9.42
N ILE A 93 -12.21 -6.72 -8.84
CA ILE A 93 -13.18 -7.83 -8.76
C ILE A 93 -14.37 -7.45 -7.87
N LEU A 94 -14.13 -6.80 -6.73
CA LEU A 94 -15.20 -6.30 -5.86
C LEU A 94 -16.12 -5.34 -6.61
N SER A 95 -15.59 -4.48 -7.48
CA SER A 95 -16.41 -3.60 -8.31
C SER A 95 -17.34 -4.35 -9.25
N GLN A 96 -16.98 -5.56 -9.71
CA GLN A 96 -17.88 -6.38 -10.53
C GLN A 96 -19.01 -6.96 -9.73
N ILE A 97 -18.68 -7.45 -8.55
CA ILE A 97 -19.66 -8.02 -7.62
C ILE A 97 -20.72 -6.96 -7.33
N LEU A 98 -20.28 -5.76 -6.95
CA LEU A 98 -21.18 -4.64 -6.64
C LEU A 98 -21.98 -4.16 -7.86
N ARG A 99 -21.41 -4.10 -9.06
CA ARG A 99 -22.15 -3.77 -10.30
C ARG A 99 -23.17 -4.85 -10.69
N GLY A 100 -22.82 -6.12 -10.55
CA GLY A 100 -23.75 -7.24 -10.78
C GLY A 100 -24.96 -7.15 -9.86
N VAL A 101 -24.72 -6.84 -8.58
CA VAL A 101 -25.78 -6.60 -7.59
C VAL A 101 -26.62 -5.38 -7.98
N ALA A 102 -25.99 -4.22 -8.18
CA ALA A 102 -26.69 -2.96 -8.43
C ALA A 102 -27.50 -2.97 -9.72
N SER A 103 -26.95 -3.51 -10.82
CA SER A 103 -27.66 -3.59 -12.11
C SER A 103 -28.91 -4.48 -12.03
N THR A 104 -28.81 -5.61 -11.32
CA THR A 104 -29.95 -6.52 -11.12
C THR A 104 -31.04 -5.84 -10.29
N LEU A 105 -30.66 -5.23 -9.16
CA LEU A 105 -31.61 -4.51 -8.29
C LEU A 105 -32.27 -3.33 -9.01
N LYS A 106 -31.54 -2.60 -9.86
CA LYS A 106 -32.07 -1.47 -10.66
C LYS A 106 -33.10 -1.90 -11.70
N SER A 107 -32.87 -3.02 -12.40
CA SER A 107 -33.68 -3.47 -13.54
C SER A 107 -35.08 -3.98 -13.20
N SER A 108 -35.43 -4.03 -11.91
CA SER A 108 -36.56 -4.81 -11.41
C SER A 108 -37.84 -3.99 -11.21
N GLU A 109 -38.74 -3.97 -12.20
CA GLU A 109 -40.13 -3.52 -11.99
C GLU A 109 -40.86 -4.43 -10.99
N VAL A 110 -41.52 -3.84 -9.97
CA VAL A 110 -42.28 -4.60 -8.96
C VAL A 110 -43.53 -5.22 -9.60
N ARG A 111 -43.60 -6.55 -9.67
CA ARG A 111 -44.71 -7.26 -10.33
C ARG A 111 -45.71 -7.96 -9.40
N SER A 112 -45.40 -8.14 -8.11
CA SER A 112 -46.27 -8.89 -7.19
C SER A 112 -46.61 -8.13 -5.89
N PRO A 113 -47.87 -8.23 -5.42
CA PRO A 113 -48.35 -7.57 -4.21
C PRO A 113 -47.90 -8.21 -2.88
N ASP A 114 -47.39 -9.45 -2.87
CA ASP A 114 -46.98 -10.19 -1.65
C ASP A 114 -45.48 -10.09 -1.31
N GLY A 115 -44.69 -9.39 -2.15
CA GLY A 115 -43.37 -8.78 -1.83
C GLY A 115 -42.17 -9.65 -1.43
N SER A 116 -42.35 -10.70 -0.61
CA SER A 116 -41.28 -11.42 0.10
C SER A 116 -40.53 -12.42 -0.76
N ALA A 117 -41.24 -13.31 -1.45
CA ALA A 117 -40.65 -14.24 -2.42
C ALA A 117 -39.93 -13.49 -3.57
N GLU A 118 -40.42 -12.29 -3.90
CA GLU A 118 -39.83 -11.43 -4.91
C GLU A 118 -38.51 -10.79 -4.43
N GLY A 119 -38.43 -10.37 -3.17
CA GLY A 119 -37.19 -9.85 -2.57
C GLY A 119 -36.11 -10.93 -2.46
N ALA A 120 -36.49 -12.12 -2.00
CA ALA A 120 -35.60 -13.28 -1.91
C ALA A 120 -35.03 -13.68 -3.28
N ARG A 121 -35.90 -13.80 -4.30
CA ARG A 121 -35.48 -14.12 -5.66
C ARG A 121 -34.55 -13.06 -6.26
N ARG A 122 -34.85 -11.78 -6.07
CA ARG A 122 -34.01 -10.68 -6.56
C ARG A 122 -32.62 -10.68 -5.96
N PHE A 123 -32.49 -10.99 -4.67
CA PHE A 123 -31.18 -11.08 -4.03
C PHE A 123 -30.36 -12.26 -4.59
N ALA A 124 -30.99 -13.42 -4.81
CA ALA A 124 -30.34 -14.56 -5.44
C ALA A 124 -29.90 -14.26 -6.89
N ASP A 125 -30.76 -13.63 -7.69
CA ASP A 125 -30.43 -13.20 -9.05
C ASP A 125 -29.28 -12.17 -9.04
N ALA A 126 -29.25 -11.26 -8.06
CA ALA A 126 -28.19 -10.28 -7.88
C ALA A 126 -26.82 -10.93 -7.54
N LEU A 127 -26.80 -11.94 -6.67
CA LEU A 127 -25.59 -12.72 -6.40
C LEU A 127 -25.13 -13.53 -7.62
N THR A 128 -26.07 -14.05 -8.41
CA THR A 128 -25.77 -14.77 -9.67
C THR A 128 -25.12 -13.83 -10.70
N ALA A 129 -25.64 -12.61 -10.81
CA ALA A 129 -25.05 -11.57 -11.66
C ALA A 129 -23.67 -11.14 -11.14
N ALA A 130 -23.49 -11.02 -9.82
CA ALA A 130 -22.19 -10.74 -9.21
C ALA A 130 -21.15 -11.82 -9.53
N ALA A 131 -21.50 -13.10 -9.38
CA ALA A 131 -20.63 -14.22 -9.73
C ALA A 131 -20.25 -14.16 -11.22
N THR A 132 -21.24 -13.97 -12.09
CA THR A 132 -21.02 -13.88 -13.55
C THR A 132 -20.07 -12.73 -13.90
N GLY A 133 -20.31 -11.54 -13.36
CA GLY A 133 -19.46 -10.36 -13.59
C GLY A 133 -18.04 -10.57 -13.08
N ALA A 134 -17.88 -11.13 -11.88
CA ALA A 134 -16.57 -11.40 -11.28
C ALA A 134 -15.72 -12.35 -12.16
N TYR A 135 -16.31 -13.44 -12.68
CA TYR A 135 -15.62 -14.35 -13.58
C TYR A 135 -15.27 -13.70 -14.93
N GLN A 136 -16.12 -12.83 -15.47
CA GLN A 136 -15.88 -12.16 -16.76
C GLN A 136 -14.78 -11.10 -16.72
N ALA A 137 -14.51 -10.53 -15.54
CA ALA A 137 -13.46 -9.52 -15.36
C ALA A 137 -12.04 -10.08 -15.45
N VAL A 138 -11.86 -11.36 -15.13
CA VAL A 138 -10.54 -12.00 -15.06
C VAL A 138 -10.32 -12.83 -16.32
N LEU A 139 -9.21 -12.61 -17.03
CA LEU A 139 -8.93 -13.33 -18.28
C LEU A 139 -8.74 -14.84 -18.07
N LYS A 140 -8.11 -15.22 -16.95
CA LYS A 140 -7.88 -16.62 -16.54
C LYS A 140 -8.44 -16.83 -15.14
N PRO A 141 -9.75 -17.11 -15.00
CA PRO A 141 -10.37 -17.39 -13.70
C PRO A 141 -9.72 -18.60 -13.02
N VAL A 142 -9.48 -18.50 -11.70
CA VAL A 142 -8.86 -19.55 -10.90
C VAL A 142 -9.77 -19.90 -9.71
N GLU A 143 -10.04 -21.19 -9.54
CA GLU A 143 -10.79 -21.72 -8.40
C GLU A 143 -9.94 -21.68 -7.12
N GLY A 144 -10.60 -21.59 -5.97
CA GLY A 144 -9.96 -21.33 -4.69
C GLY A 144 -9.68 -19.85 -4.45
N THR A 145 -10.35 -18.95 -5.17
CA THR A 145 -10.32 -17.50 -4.96
C THR A 145 -11.71 -16.97 -4.60
N ILE A 146 -11.85 -15.66 -4.40
CA ILE A 146 -13.14 -14.95 -4.25
C ILE A 146 -14.20 -15.41 -5.28
N LEU A 147 -13.78 -15.80 -6.49
CA LEU A 147 -14.65 -16.29 -7.54
C LEU A 147 -15.43 -17.54 -7.11
N THR A 148 -14.75 -18.50 -6.48
CA THR A 148 -15.37 -19.73 -5.96
C THR A 148 -16.38 -19.40 -4.86
N VAL A 149 -16.02 -18.52 -3.93
CA VAL A 149 -16.86 -18.14 -2.79
C VAL A 149 -18.14 -17.44 -3.26
N VAL A 150 -18.03 -16.48 -4.17
CA VAL A 150 -19.17 -15.75 -4.73
C VAL A 150 -20.09 -16.69 -5.52
N ARG A 151 -19.52 -17.56 -6.37
CA ARG A 151 -20.32 -18.53 -7.15
C ARG A 151 -21.11 -19.47 -6.25
N GLU A 152 -20.45 -20.11 -5.29
CA GLU A 152 -21.13 -21.10 -4.44
C GLU A 152 -22.16 -20.44 -3.51
N SER A 153 -21.90 -19.21 -3.05
CA SER A 153 -22.90 -18.40 -2.33
C SER A 153 -24.12 -18.10 -3.22
N ALA A 154 -23.90 -17.75 -4.49
CA ALA A 154 -24.96 -17.48 -5.44
C ALA A 154 -25.79 -18.73 -5.78
N ASP A 155 -25.14 -19.88 -5.98
CA ASP A 155 -25.81 -21.16 -6.26
C ASP A 155 -26.71 -21.57 -5.08
N ALA A 156 -26.23 -21.40 -3.85
CA ALA A 156 -27.02 -21.68 -2.64
C ALA A 156 -28.19 -20.70 -2.47
N ALA A 157 -27.97 -19.40 -2.73
CA ALA A 157 -29.02 -18.39 -2.71
C ALA A 157 -30.12 -18.71 -3.74
N ALA A 158 -29.73 -19.10 -4.95
CA ALA A 158 -30.66 -19.48 -6.02
C ALA A 158 -31.48 -20.72 -5.64
N ALA A 159 -30.83 -21.75 -5.07
CA ALA A 159 -31.51 -22.95 -4.62
C ALA A 159 -32.54 -22.66 -3.50
N ALA A 160 -32.18 -21.83 -2.52
CA ALA A 160 -33.09 -21.42 -1.44
C ALA A 160 -34.27 -20.57 -1.98
N ALA A 161 -34.00 -19.64 -2.90
CA ALA A 161 -35.05 -18.84 -3.54
C ALA A 161 -36.00 -19.70 -4.39
N ASP A 162 -35.48 -20.69 -5.12
CA ASP A 162 -36.30 -21.65 -5.89
C ASP A 162 -37.15 -22.56 -4.99
N ALA A 163 -36.69 -22.83 -3.76
CA ALA A 163 -37.46 -23.53 -2.73
C ALA A 163 -38.57 -22.66 -2.11
N GLY A 164 -38.58 -21.35 -2.39
CA GLY A 164 -39.55 -20.40 -1.87
C GLY A 164 -39.23 -19.88 -0.47
N ASP A 165 -37.96 -19.98 -0.05
CA ASP A 165 -37.50 -19.45 1.24
C ASP A 165 -37.59 -17.92 1.27
N ALA A 166 -37.74 -17.35 2.46
CA ALA A 166 -37.77 -15.90 2.64
C ALA A 166 -36.36 -15.30 2.55
N LEU A 167 -36.28 -13.97 2.41
CA LEU A 167 -35.03 -13.29 2.10
C LEU A 167 -33.92 -13.57 3.12
N VAL A 168 -34.24 -13.60 4.42
CA VAL A 168 -33.26 -13.89 5.47
C VAL A 168 -32.67 -15.28 5.29
N GLU A 169 -33.52 -16.27 5.06
CA GLU A 169 -33.13 -17.67 4.84
C GLU A 169 -32.29 -17.84 3.57
N VAL A 170 -32.60 -17.09 2.50
CA VAL A 170 -31.77 -17.03 1.28
C VAL A 170 -30.38 -16.47 1.56
N VAL A 171 -30.29 -15.38 2.34
CA VAL A 171 -28.98 -14.79 2.71
C VAL A 171 -28.21 -15.73 3.65
N GLU A 172 -28.90 -16.39 4.60
CA GLU A 172 -28.28 -17.37 5.48
C GLU A 172 -27.73 -18.58 4.72
N ALA A 173 -28.47 -19.09 3.71
CA ALA A 173 -28.01 -20.16 2.85
C ALA A 173 -26.78 -19.75 2.02
N ALA A 174 -26.80 -18.54 1.45
CA ALA A 174 -25.67 -17.97 0.72
C ALA A 174 -24.44 -17.84 1.62
N HIS A 175 -24.61 -17.32 2.83
CA HIS A 175 -23.55 -17.12 3.81
C HIS A 175 -22.92 -18.45 4.25
N ALA A 176 -23.75 -19.45 4.59
CA ALA A 176 -23.26 -20.76 4.99
C ALA A 176 -22.45 -21.45 3.86
N ALA A 177 -22.96 -21.41 2.63
CA ALA A 177 -22.24 -21.97 1.48
C ALA A 177 -20.94 -21.20 1.20
N GLY A 178 -20.95 -19.87 1.32
CA GLY A 178 -19.74 -19.05 1.20
C GLY A 178 -18.69 -19.38 2.26
N GLN A 179 -19.09 -19.60 3.52
CA GLN A 179 -18.18 -20.01 4.59
C GLN A 179 -17.54 -21.37 4.30
N ASP A 180 -18.34 -22.34 3.87
CA ASP A 180 -17.86 -23.66 3.49
C ASP A 180 -16.93 -23.58 2.27
N ALA A 181 -17.25 -22.74 1.27
CA ALA A 181 -16.42 -22.52 0.10
C ALA A 181 -15.07 -21.86 0.46
N LEU A 182 -15.09 -20.84 1.32
CA LEU A 182 -13.90 -20.15 1.82
C LEU A 182 -12.97 -21.13 2.56
N ALA A 183 -13.53 -21.96 3.44
CA ALA A 183 -12.76 -22.97 4.16
C ALA A 183 -12.06 -23.99 3.24
N ARG A 184 -12.63 -24.24 2.05
CA ARG A 184 -12.05 -25.14 1.04
C ARG A 184 -11.11 -24.46 0.05
N THR A 185 -10.93 -23.14 0.09
CA THR A 185 -10.00 -22.48 -0.85
C THR A 185 -8.56 -23.03 -0.77
N PRO A 186 -8.01 -23.42 0.40
CA PRO A 186 -6.69 -24.06 0.47
C PRO A 186 -6.66 -25.46 -0.17
N GLU A 187 -7.80 -26.16 -0.29
CA GLU A 187 -7.86 -27.44 -1.00
C GLU A 187 -7.79 -27.26 -2.52
N LEU A 188 -8.31 -26.12 -3.01
CA LEU A 188 -8.45 -25.80 -4.42
C LEU A 188 -7.22 -25.08 -4.99
N LEU A 189 -6.53 -24.28 -4.18
CA LEU A 189 -5.42 -23.43 -4.62
C LEU A 189 -4.13 -23.73 -3.81
N PRO A 190 -3.08 -24.31 -4.44
CA PRO A 190 -1.84 -24.66 -3.75
C PRO A 190 -1.18 -23.52 -2.98
N ALA A 191 -1.18 -22.29 -3.52
CA ALA A 191 -0.57 -21.14 -2.86
C ALA A 191 -1.19 -20.87 -1.47
N LEU A 192 -2.52 -20.96 -1.36
CA LEU A 192 -3.25 -20.82 -0.10
C LEU A 192 -2.95 -21.97 0.87
N ARG A 193 -2.88 -23.21 0.35
CA ARG A 193 -2.52 -24.39 1.13
C ARG A 193 -1.14 -24.28 1.76
N ASP A 194 -0.17 -23.86 0.96
CA ASP A 194 1.23 -23.82 1.34
C ASP A 194 1.48 -22.70 2.36
N ALA A 195 0.73 -21.59 2.24
CA ALA A 195 0.71 -20.51 3.23
C ALA A 195 -0.17 -20.83 4.47
N GLY A 196 -1.05 -21.83 4.39
CA GLY A 196 -1.94 -22.23 5.49
C GLY A 196 -3.07 -21.23 5.78
N VAL A 197 -3.45 -20.42 4.78
CA VAL A 197 -4.48 -19.36 4.89
C VAL A 197 -5.59 -19.57 3.88
N VAL A 198 -6.77 -19.01 4.14
CA VAL A 198 -7.87 -18.96 3.16
C VAL A 198 -7.74 -17.76 2.21
N ASP A 199 -8.62 -17.66 1.21
CA ASP A 199 -8.59 -16.55 0.25
C ASP A 199 -9.02 -15.22 0.88
N ALA A 200 -8.17 -14.20 0.80
CA ALA A 200 -8.43 -12.88 1.37
C ALA A 200 -9.68 -12.20 0.75
N GLY A 201 -9.82 -12.25 -0.57
CA GLY A 201 -10.98 -11.65 -1.25
C GLY A 201 -12.29 -12.34 -0.89
N GLY A 202 -12.28 -13.67 -0.79
CA GLY A 202 -13.40 -14.49 -0.36
C GLY A 202 -13.82 -14.19 1.09
N ALA A 203 -12.85 -14.04 1.99
CA ALA A 203 -13.11 -13.59 3.36
C ALA A 203 -13.73 -12.19 3.38
N GLY A 204 -13.22 -11.26 2.57
CA GLY A 204 -13.81 -9.93 2.41
C GLY A 204 -15.23 -9.96 1.86
N PHE A 205 -15.54 -10.86 0.92
CA PHE A 205 -16.90 -11.02 0.38
C PHE A 205 -17.89 -11.57 1.43
N LEU A 206 -17.46 -12.41 2.37
CA LEU A 206 -18.36 -12.87 3.44
C LEU A 206 -18.86 -11.71 4.32
N LEU A 207 -18.05 -10.67 4.51
CA LEU A 207 -18.47 -9.46 5.23
C LEU A 207 -19.65 -8.75 4.55
N PHE A 208 -19.81 -8.88 3.23
CA PHE A 208 -21.00 -8.37 2.52
C PHE A 208 -22.26 -9.15 2.94
N LEU A 209 -22.16 -10.46 3.06
CA LEU A 209 -23.26 -11.32 3.51
C LEU A 209 -23.55 -11.14 5.00
N ASP A 210 -22.52 -10.96 5.83
CA ASP A 210 -22.68 -10.57 7.24
C ASP A 210 -23.38 -9.22 7.40
N ALA A 211 -23.00 -8.22 6.59
CA ALA A 211 -23.65 -6.91 6.57
C ALA A 211 -25.12 -7.01 6.11
N ALA A 212 -25.41 -7.84 5.11
CA ALA A 212 -26.79 -8.09 4.68
C ALA A 212 -27.62 -8.72 5.82
N LEU A 213 -27.07 -9.71 6.51
CA LEU A 213 -27.69 -10.35 7.65
C LEU A 213 -27.86 -9.38 8.83
N HIS A 214 -26.90 -8.49 9.06
CA HIS A 214 -26.99 -7.42 10.05
C HIS A 214 -28.18 -6.50 9.77
N VAL A 215 -28.31 -5.99 8.55
CA VAL A 215 -29.42 -5.11 8.15
C VAL A 215 -30.77 -5.82 8.26
N LEU A 216 -30.86 -7.08 7.84
CA LEU A 216 -32.14 -7.80 7.81
C LEU A 216 -32.60 -8.32 9.19
N THR A 217 -31.67 -8.63 10.09
CA THR A 217 -31.98 -9.33 11.34
C THR A 217 -31.56 -8.58 12.60
N GLY A 218 -30.73 -7.54 12.48
CA GLY A 218 -30.13 -6.82 13.60
C GLY A 218 -29.00 -7.57 14.30
N ARG A 219 -28.57 -8.73 13.78
CA ARG A 219 -27.43 -9.47 14.35
C ARG A 219 -26.14 -8.69 14.17
N PRO A 220 -25.22 -8.66 15.15
CA PRO A 220 -23.98 -7.91 15.01
C PRO A 220 -23.14 -8.44 13.83
N VAL A 221 -22.48 -7.54 13.12
CA VAL A 221 -21.39 -7.90 12.21
C VAL A 221 -20.24 -8.49 13.05
N PRO A 222 -19.54 -9.55 12.59
CA PRO A 222 -18.42 -10.11 13.33
C PRO A 222 -17.35 -9.07 13.65
N LEU A 223 -16.69 -9.20 14.80
CA LEU A 223 -15.61 -8.29 15.20
C LEU A 223 -14.30 -8.73 14.56
N ALA A 224 -13.48 -7.75 14.19
CA ALA A 224 -12.12 -7.95 13.72
C ALA A 224 -11.17 -8.22 14.90
N ASP A 225 -11.34 -9.36 15.58
CA ASP A 225 -10.43 -9.77 16.65
C ASP A 225 -9.41 -10.77 16.12
N LEU A 226 -8.13 -10.36 16.08
CA LEU A 226 -7.00 -11.25 15.78
C LEU A 226 -6.83 -12.37 16.83
N ASP A 227 -7.40 -12.19 18.02
CA ASP A 227 -7.27 -13.08 19.19
C ASP A 227 -8.46 -14.04 19.40
N THR A 228 -9.51 -13.97 18.59
CA THR A 228 -10.71 -14.83 18.79
C THR A 228 -10.63 -16.15 18.02
N GLU A 229 -11.40 -17.13 18.49
CA GLU A 229 -11.63 -18.44 17.84
C GLU A 229 -12.11 -18.35 16.37
N MET A 230 -12.46 -17.16 15.85
CA MET A 230 -12.73 -16.92 14.43
C MET A 230 -11.47 -16.83 13.55
N ALA A 231 -10.30 -16.49 14.11
CA ALA A 231 -9.02 -16.58 13.40
C ALA A 231 -8.57 -18.04 13.20
N ALA A 232 -9.04 -18.95 14.07
CA ALA A 232 -8.63 -20.35 14.05
C ALA A 232 -9.08 -21.13 12.78
N PRO A 233 -10.30 -20.98 12.25
CA PRO A 233 -10.68 -21.54 10.95
C PRO A 233 -9.91 -20.93 9.77
N LEU A 234 -9.56 -19.63 9.85
CA LEU A 234 -8.84 -18.90 8.81
C LEU A 234 -7.34 -19.27 8.74
N MET A 235 -6.82 -19.93 9.79
CA MET A 235 -5.43 -20.37 9.96
C MET A 235 -5.29 -21.91 10.08
N SER A 236 -6.35 -22.67 9.82
CA SER A 236 -6.42 -24.11 10.14
C SER A 236 -5.73 -25.02 9.09
N GLY A 237 -4.41 -24.93 8.98
CA GLY A 237 -3.60 -25.93 8.26
C GLY A 237 -3.08 -27.09 9.13
N ARG A 238 -3.31 -27.10 10.44
CA ARG A 238 -2.58 -27.99 11.36
C ARG A 238 -3.42 -28.73 12.39
N MET A 239 -4.43 -29.46 11.97
CA MET A 239 -4.94 -30.58 12.76
C MET A 239 -5.26 -31.79 11.88
N MET A 240 -4.35 -32.77 11.85
CA MET A 240 -4.61 -34.23 11.94
C MET A 240 -3.44 -35.06 11.35
N SER A 241 -2.52 -35.49 12.21
CA SER A 241 -2.09 -36.90 12.39
C SER A 241 -0.66 -36.96 12.95
N GLY A 242 -0.52 -37.60 14.10
CA GLY A 242 0.74 -37.73 14.80
C GLY A 242 1.67 -38.78 14.20
N ARG A 243 2.97 -38.48 14.21
CA ARG A 243 4.01 -39.35 14.77
C ARG A 243 5.35 -38.60 14.79
N SER A 244 6.02 -38.73 15.92
CA SER A 244 7.41 -38.38 16.19
C SER A 244 8.37 -38.88 15.10
N ASP A 245 9.28 -38.02 14.64
CA ASP A 245 10.73 -38.25 14.70
C ASP A 245 11.53 -36.95 14.39
N PRO A 246 12.72 -36.75 14.99
CA PRO A 246 13.53 -35.54 14.82
C PRO A 246 14.64 -35.75 13.77
N VAL A 247 14.65 -34.95 12.71
CA VAL A 247 15.78 -34.84 11.75
C VAL A 247 15.70 -33.43 11.16
N GLY A 248 16.73 -32.61 11.01
CA GLY A 248 18.16 -32.67 11.23
C GLY A 248 18.73 -31.39 10.60
N HIS A 249 19.76 -30.80 11.22
CA HIS A 249 20.52 -29.69 10.63
C HIS A 249 20.90 -30.00 9.18
N VAL A 250 20.56 -29.12 8.24
CA VAL A 250 21.19 -29.08 6.92
C VAL A 250 21.71 -27.66 6.66
N ASP A 251 23.02 -27.64 6.64
CA ASP A 251 23.99 -26.63 6.22
C ASP A 251 23.60 -25.99 4.87
N ARG A 252 23.56 -24.66 4.80
CA ARG A 252 23.39 -23.90 3.56
C ARG A 252 24.77 -23.56 3.00
N SER A 253 25.27 -24.38 2.10
CA SER A 253 26.41 -24.07 1.25
C SER A 253 25.96 -23.36 -0.04
N ASP A 254 26.59 -22.22 -0.32
CA ASP A 254 26.51 -21.44 -1.56
C ASP A 254 26.75 -22.27 -2.85
N GLY A 255 25.95 -22.01 -3.88
CA GLY A 255 26.19 -22.46 -5.25
C GLY A 255 25.05 -22.09 -6.22
N PRO A 256 25.33 -21.64 -7.46
CA PRO A 256 24.35 -21.03 -8.35
C PRO A 256 23.50 -22.08 -9.07
N VAL A 257 22.19 -21.89 -9.12
CA VAL A 257 21.27 -22.78 -9.86
C VAL A 257 20.98 -22.17 -11.24
N VAL A 258 21.46 -22.87 -12.27
CA VAL A 258 21.18 -22.63 -13.68
C VAL A 258 19.81 -23.19 -14.05
N SER A 259 19.09 -22.42 -14.87
CA SER A 259 17.82 -22.70 -15.56
C SER A 259 17.60 -24.15 -16.03
N GLY A 260 16.40 -24.67 -15.76
CA GLY A 260 15.89 -25.95 -16.26
C GLY A 260 14.44 -25.82 -16.74
N VAL A 261 14.26 -26.05 -18.04
CA VAL A 261 13.02 -25.94 -18.84
C VAL A 261 11.93 -26.92 -18.38
N ASN A 262 10.78 -26.40 -17.95
CA ASN A 262 9.43 -26.94 -18.18
C ASN A 262 8.40 -25.84 -17.89
N GLY A 263 7.66 -25.43 -18.94
CA GLY A 263 6.83 -24.23 -18.96
C GLY A 263 5.57 -24.27 -18.07
N VAL A 264 5.75 -23.90 -16.81
CA VAL A 264 4.76 -23.15 -16.03
C VAL A 264 5.50 -21.89 -15.61
N LEU A 265 5.18 -20.76 -16.25
CA LEU A 265 5.75 -19.46 -15.90
C LEU A 265 5.20 -19.07 -14.53
N ASP A 266 6.12 -18.78 -13.61
CA ASP A 266 5.85 -18.34 -12.24
C ASP A 266 5.38 -16.88 -12.27
N VAL A 267 4.30 -16.54 -11.57
CA VAL A 267 3.59 -15.24 -11.64
C VAL A 267 4.30 -14.15 -10.81
N GLY A 268 5.62 -14.28 -10.64
CA GLY A 268 6.47 -13.38 -9.85
C GLY A 268 7.50 -12.60 -10.66
N GLU A 269 7.46 -12.63 -12.00
CA GLU A 269 8.50 -12.02 -12.86
C GLU A 269 8.12 -10.64 -13.45
N GLN A 270 6.89 -10.15 -13.28
CA GLN A 270 6.47 -8.87 -13.85
C GLN A 270 6.74 -7.70 -12.90
N ARG A 271 7.51 -6.73 -13.36
CA ARG A 271 7.98 -5.61 -12.55
C ARG A 271 6.97 -4.49 -12.38
N TYR A 272 6.16 -4.22 -13.40
CA TYR A 272 5.29 -3.05 -13.39
C TYR A 272 3.82 -3.43 -13.37
N GLU A 273 3.07 -2.71 -12.57
CA GLU A 273 1.62 -2.61 -12.68
C GLU A 273 1.28 -1.45 -13.61
N VAL A 274 0.43 -1.70 -14.61
CA VAL A 274 -0.15 -0.64 -15.44
C VAL A 274 -1.65 -0.62 -15.22
N MET A 275 -2.16 0.52 -14.75
CA MET A 275 -3.58 0.77 -14.57
C MET A 275 -4.04 1.99 -15.36
N TYR A 276 -5.21 1.93 -16.00
CA TYR A 276 -5.83 3.11 -16.59
C TYR A 276 -7.33 2.95 -16.80
N LEU A 277 -8.02 4.09 -16.95
CA LEU A 277 -9.35 4.11 -17.56
C LEU A 277 -9.22 4.13 -19.08
N CYS A 278 -10.06 3.40 -19.80
CA CYS A 278 -10.06 3.35 -21.24
C CYS A 278 -11.47 3.59 -21.78
N ASP A 279 -11.62 4.59 -22.64
CA ASP A 279 -12.80 4.61 -23.51
C ASP A 279 -12.56 3.62 -24.63
N LEU A 280 -13.37 2.57 -24.70
CA LEU A 280 -13.26 1.54 -25.71
C LEU A 280 -14.64 0.93 -25.95
N ASP A 281 -15.04 0.82 -27.21
CA ASP A 281 -16.29 0.17 -27.58
C ASP A 281 -16.31 -1.29 -27.08
N ASP A 282 -17.43 -1.69 -26.47
CA ASP A 282 -17.59 -3.01 -25.85
C ASP A 282 -17.28 -4.16 -26.81
N GLN A 283 -17.47 -3.98 -28.13
CA GLN A 283 -17.16 -5.01 -29.13
C GLN A 283 -15.65 -5.35 -29.21
N HIS A 284 -14.77 -4.47 -28.73
CA HIS A 284 -13.32 -4.64 -28.80
C HIS A 284 -12.74 -5.25 -27.52
N ILE A 285 -13.51 -5.39 -26.45
CA ILE A 285 -12.97 -5.75 -25.12
C ILE A 285 -12.28 -7.11 -25.10
N GLU A 286 -12.83 -8.09 -25.83
CA GLU A 286 -12.24 -9.43 -25.90
C GLU A 286 -10.90 -9.43 -26.64
N ARG A 287 -10.76 -8.59 -27.68
CA ARG A 287 -9.48 -8.40 -28.38
C ARG A 287 -8.47 -7.66 -27.51
N PHE A 288 -8.93 -6.67 -26.74
CA PHE A 288 -8.11 -5.94 -25.79
C PHE A 288 -7.51 -6.87 -24.73
N LYS A 289 -8.35 -7.70 -24.10
CA LYS A 289 -7.91 -8.72 -23.12
C LYS A 289 -6.92 -9.72 -23.73
N GLN A 290 -7.15 -10.16 -24.98
CA GLN A 290 -6.24 -11.06 -25.68
C GLN A 290 -4.88 -10.41 -25.97
N GLY A 291 -4.86 -9.13 -26.37
CA GLY A 291 -3.63 -8.37 -26.60
C GLY A 291 -2.81 -8.25 -25.32
N TRP A 292 -3.45 -7.92 -24.20
CA TRP A 292 -2.81 -7.92 -22.89
C TRP A 292 -2.32 -9.30 -22.46
N GLY A 293 -3.07 -10.35 -22.77
CA GLY A 293 -2.68 -11.74 -22.47
C GLY A 293 -1.37 -12.19 -23.12
N ALA A 294 -0.86 -11.45 -24.12
CA ALA A 294 0.41 -11.73 -24.78
C ALA A 294 1.62 -11.01 -24.13
N ILE A 295 1.38 -9.96 -23.33
CA ILE A 295 2.42 -9.05 -22.82
C ILE A 295 2.50 -9.00 -21.30
N GLY A 296 1.53 -9.58 -20.60
CA GLY A 296 1.47 -9.53 -19.14
C GLY A 296 0.63 -10.66 -18.55
N ASP A 297 0.58 -10.68 -17.23
CA ASP A 297 -0.25 -11.57 -16.43
C ASP A 297 -1.13 -10.76 -15.47
N SER A 298 -1.90 -11.47 -14.64
CA SER A 298 -2.80 -10.85 -13.65
C SER A 298 -3.74 -9.81 -14.26
N ILE A 299 -4.25 -10.11 -15.46
CA ILE A 299 -5.08 -9.18 -16.24
C ILE A 299 -6.49 -9.12 -15.70
N VAL A 300 -6.90 -7.90 -15.33
CA VAL A 300 -8.26 -7.61 -14.93
C VAL A 300 -8.78 -6.40 -15.69
N VAL A 301 -9.90 -6.59 -16.39
CA VAL A 301 -10.51 -5.54 -17.21
C VAL A 301 -11.99 -5.46 -16.90
N VAL A 302 -12.41 -4.32 -16.37
CA VAL A 302 -13.75 -4.12 -15.85
C VAL A 302 -14.41 -2.89 -16.40
N GLY A 303 -15.71 -2.93 -16.64
CA GLY A 303 -16.45 -1.78 -17.13
C GLY A 303 -17.63 -2.23 -17.97
N GLY A 304 -17.95 -1.42 -18.97
CA GLY A 304 -19.05 -1.61 -19.89
C GLY A 304 -19.57 -0.26 -20.37
N GLU A 305 -20.43 -0.28 -21.39
CA GLU A 305 -21.04 0.95 -21.94
C GLU A 305 -19.97 1.95 -22.46
N GLY A 306 -18.87 1.42 -22.99
CA GLY A 306 -17.80 2.21 -23.57
C GLY A 306 -16.72 2.71 -22.61
N LEU A 307 -16.83 2.47 -21.31
CA LEU A 307 -15.83 2.86 -20.31
C LEU A 307 -15.31 1.65 -19.54
N TRP A 308 -13.98 1.51 -19.49
CA TRP A 308 -13.28 0.40 -18.86
C TRP A 308 -12.23 0.91 -17.87
N ASN A 309 -12.02 0.18 -16.79
CA ASN A 309 -10.89 0.28 -15.87
C ASN A 309 -10.06 -0.99 -16.07
N CYS A 310 -8.81 -0.81 -16.47
CA CYS A 310 -7.96 -1.86 -16.99
C CYS A 310 -6.71 -1.94 -16.10
N HIS A 311 -6.35 -3.16 -15.69
CA HIS A 311 -5.18 -3.49 -14.87
C HIS A 311 -4.44 -4.69 -15.46
N VAL A 312 -3.13 -4.56 -15.67
CA VAL A 312 -2.24 -5.65 -16.07
C VAL A 312 -0.89 -5.55 -15.35
N HIS A 313 -0.30 -6.69 -15.00
CA HIS A 313 1.10 -6.76 -14.56
C HIS A 313 1.96 -7.11 -15.77
N THR A 314 2.98 -6.30 -16.04
CA THR A 314 3.82 -6.44 -17.24
C THR A 314 5.22 -5.85 -17.04
N ASN A 315 6.18 -6.32 -17.83
CA ASN A 315 7.48 -5.71 -18.00
C ASN A 315 7.52 -4.72 -19.19
N ASP A 316 6.45 -4.64 -19.98
CA ASP A 316 6.34 -3.79 -21.16
C ASP A 316 5.19 -2.78 -21.03
N ILE A 317 5.47 -1.69 -20.31
CA ILE A 317 4.54 -0.58 -20.08
C ILE A 317 4.04 0.02 -21.39
N GLY A 318 4.93 0.13 -22.39
CA GLY A 318 4.61 0.71 -23.69
C GLY A 318 3.57 -0.13 -24.42
N ALA A 319 3.83 -1.42 -24.57
CA ALA A 319 2.91 -2.34 -25.22
C ALA A 319 1.56 -2.39 -24.49
N ALA A 320 1.54 -2.32 -23.15
CA ALA A 320 0.29 -2.31 -22.38
C ALA A 320 -0.62 -1.12 -22.75
N ILE A 321 -0.04 0.05 -22.99
CA ILE A 321 -0.80 1.25 -23.38
C ILE A 321 -1.17 1.19 -24.88
N GLU A 322 -0.26 0.70 -25.73
CA GLU A 322 -0.45 0.64 -27.19
C GLU A 322 -1.60 -0.27 -27.62
N VAL A 323 -1.85 -1.39 -26.92
CA VAL A 323 -2.98 -2.30 -27.21
C VAL A 323 -4.33 -1.57 -27.22
N ALA A 324 -4.53 -0.59 -26.32
CA ALA A 324 -5.74 0.23 -26.34
C ALA A 324 -5.81 1.11 -27.59
N LEU A 325 -4.70 1.75 -27.96
CA LEU A 325 -4.62 2.68 -29.09
C LEU A 325 -4.86 1.96 -30.43
N ASP A 326 -4.35 0.75 -30.59
CA ASP A 326 -4.52 -0.08 -31.79
C ASP A 326 -5.98 -0.51 -32.02
N LEU A 327 -6.81 -0.45 -30.97
CA LEU A 327 -8.24 -0.80 -31.02
C LEU A 327 -9.15 0.43 -31.05
N ASP A 328 -8.61 1.60 -31.44
CA ASP A 328 -9.27 2.91 -31.40
C ASP A 328 -9.71 3.35 -29.98
N GLY A 329 -9.11 2.75 -28.95
CA GLY A 329 -9.34 3.08 -27.55
C GLY A 329 -8.62 4.35 -27.12
N ARG A 330 -9.12 4.98 -26.04
CA ARG A 330 -8.54 6.18 -25.46
C ARG A 330 -8.20 5.94 -23.98
N PRO A 331 -6.96 5.51 -23.67
CA PRO A 331 -6.51 5.40 -22.29
C PRO A 331 -6.37 6.79 -21.65
N ARG A 332 -6.79 6.89 -20.39
CA ARG A 332 -6.77 8.11 -19.57
C ARG A 332 -6.51 7.73 -18.11
N ARG A 333 -5.89 8.66 -17.36
CA ARG A 333 -5.46 8.44 -15.97
C ARG A 333 -4.54 7.21 -15.86
N ILE A 334 -3.55 7.15 -16.73
CA ILE A 334 -2.55 6.09 -16.74
C ILE A 334 -1.70 6.21 -15.47
N ARG A 335 -1.67 5.14 -14.68
CA ARG A 335 -0.80 4.94 -13.54
C ARG A 335 0.10 3.75 -13.85
N VAL A 336 1.37 3.90 -13.51
CA VAL A 336 2.35 2.83 -13.59
C VAL A 336 3.02 2.74 -12.22
N THR A 337 3.02 1.56 -11.62
CA THR A 337 3.61 1.30 -10.30
C THR A 337 4.70 0.24 -10.45
N ASP A 338 5.84 0.40 -9.77
CA ASP A 338 6.88 -0.63 -9.70
C ASP A 338 6.55 -1.57 -8.54
N LEU A 339 6.13 -2.80 -8.86
CA LEU A 339 5.66 -3.78 -7.90
C LEU A 339 6.79 -4.29 -6.98
N PHE A 340 8.05 -4.24 -7.43
CA PHE A 340 9.17 -4.66 -6.59
C PHE A 340 9.54 -3.61 -5.55
N GLU A 341 9.35 -2.32 -5.87
CA GLU A 341 9.52 -1.22 -4.93
C GLU A 341 8.38 -1.25 -3.89
N GLU A 342 7.14 -1.45 -4.32
CA GLU A 342 5.96 -1.55 -3.44
C GLU A 342 6.03 -2.81 -2.54
N MET A 343 6.37 -3.98 -3.10
CA MET A 343 6.60 -5.19 -2.28
C MET A 343 7.81 -5.05 -1.36
N ALA A 344 8.86 -4.31 -1.71
CA ALA A 344 9.99 -4.09 -0.79
C ALA A 344 9.59 -3.19 0.39
N GLU A 345 8.75 -2.18 0.14
CA GLU A 345 8.14 -1.35 1.19
C GLU A 345 7.17 -2.16 2.05
N GLU A 346 6.30 -2.98 1.45
CA GLU A 346 5.31 -3.79 2.17
C GLU A 346 5.92 -5.01 2.87
N HIS A 347 6.93 -5.67 2.30
CA HIS A 347 7.68 -6.73 2.97
C HIS A 347 8.53 -6.18 4.11
N ALA A 348 9.10 -4.97 4.01
CA ALA A 348 9.74 -4.33 5.16
C ALA A 348 8.73 -4.07 6.29
N VAL A 349 7.50 -3.69 5.95
CA VAL A 349 6.39 -3.50 6.91
C VAL A 349 5.87 -4.83 7.46
N ARG A 350 5.80 -5.89 6.63
CA ARG A 350 5.28 -7.22 6.97
C ARG A 350 6.30 -8.05 7.74
N ASP A 351 7.58 -7.97 7.43
CA ASP A 351 8.67 -8.59 8.21
C ASP A 351 8.81 -7.89 9.57
N ALA A 352 8.56 -6.58 9.65
CA ALA A 352 8.40 -5.88 10.93
C ALA A 352 7.16 -6.34 11.72
N ALA A 353 6.06 -6.71 11.04
CA ALA A 353 4.83 -7.21 11.67
C ALA A 353 4.91 -8.70 12.08
N ILE A 354 5.61 -9.55 11.30
CA ILE A 354 5.77 -10.99 11.57
C ILE A 354 6.94 -11.25 12.55
N ALA A 355 7.94 -10.38 12.59
CA ALA A 355 8.91 -10.35 13.69
C ALA A 355 8.31 -9.84 15.02
N GLY A 356 7.06 -9.35 14.98
CA GLY A 356 6.23 -9.01 16.14
C GLY A 356 5.72 -10.24 16.89
N ALA A 357 6.62 -11.03 17.47
CA ALA A 357 6.31 -11.65 18.74
C ALA A 357 6.01 -10.51 19.71
N GLU A 358 4.77 -10.43 20.23
CA GLU A 358 4.28 -9.48 21.25
C GLU A 358 5.38 -8.55 21.79
N VAL A 359 5.65 -7.43 21.10
CA VAL A 359 6.44 -6.36 21.70
C VAL A 359 5.46 -5.64 22.61
N SER A 360 5.40 -6.14 23.83
CA SER A 360 4.82 -5.49 25.00
C SER A 360 4.95 -3.97 24.90
N GLU A 361 3.84 -3.24 25.12
CA GLU A 361 3.77 -1.78 25.26
C GLU A 361 4.58 -1.25 26.46
N LEU A 362 5.88 -1.52 26.53
CA LEU A 362 6.77 -1.06 27.59
C LEU A 362 7.94 -0.26 26.99
N ASP A 363 7.94 1.02 27.34
CA ASP A 363 9.08 1.93 27.51
C ASP A 363 10.02 2.28 26.34
N THR A 364 9.81 1.79 25.11
CA THR A 364 10.70 2.13 23.99
C THR A 364 10.37 3.47 23.32
N CYS A 365 11.41 4.15 22.81
CA CYS A 365 11.33 5.34 21.98
C CYS A 365 11.43 4.95 20.49
N ALA A 366 10.66 5.60 19.61
CA ALA A 366 10.74 5.41 18.16
C ALA A 366 11.25 6.68 17.46
N VAL A 367 11.72 6.55 16.23
CA VAL A 367 12.17 7.69 15.41
C VAL A 367 11.32 7.82 14.15
N VAL A 368 10.93 9.05 13.82
CA VAL A 368 10.32 9.46 12.55
C VAL A 368 11.25 10.46 11.87
N ALA A 369 11.59 10.25 10.59
CA ALA A 369 12.48 11.14 9.85
C ALA A 369 11.84 11.62 8.54
N VAL A 370 12.23 12.81 8.10
CA VAL A 370 11.87 13.32 6.78
C VAL A 370 13.00 13.02 5.80
N ALA A 371 12.71 12.38 4.67
CA ALA A 371 13.72 12.03 3.69
C ALA A 371 13.24 12.27 2.25
N SER A 372 14.19 12.46 1.33
CA SER A 372 13.95 12.50 -0.10
C SER A 372 15.01 11.66 -0.81
N GLY A 373 14.58 10.61 -1.51
CA GLY A 373 15.46 9.63 -2.16
C GLY A 373 15.30 8.24 -1.54
N GLY A 374 15.15 7.21 -2.39
CA GLY A 374 14.93 5.83 -1.95
C GLY A 374 16.11 5.23 -1.18
N GLY A 375 17.34 5.64 -1.52
CA GLY A 375 18.56 5.23 -0.81
C GLY A 375 18.61 5.77 0.62
N LEU A 376 18.33 7.05 0.81
CA LEU A 376 18.21 7.67 2.14
C LEU A 376 17.07 7.05 2.96
N ALA A 377 15.94 6.75 2.32
CA ALA A 377 14.85 6.09 3.01
C ALA A 377 15.23 4.69 3.49
N THR A 378 15.98 3.95 2.67
CA THR A 378 16.51 2.62 3.05
C THR A 378 17.53 2.73 4.19
N LEU A 379 18.48 3.66 4.08
CA LEU A 379 19.49 3.89 5.12
C LEU A 379 18.87 4.26 6.48
N PHE A 380 17.84 5.12 6.49
CA PHE A 380 17.13 5.46 7.71
C PHE A 380 16.37 4.27 8.30
N ARG A 381 15.72 3.44 7.47
CA ARG A 381 15.08 2.20 7.94
C ARG A 381 16.10 1.26 8.58
N ASP A 382 17.25 1.07 7.96
CA ASP A 382 18.33 0.21 8.47
C ASP A 382 18.90 0.71 9.80
N LEU A 383 18.85 2.03 10.05
CA LEU A 383 19.22 2.68 11.31
C LEU A 383 18.08 2.74 12.35
N GLY A 384 16.97 2.04 12.11
CA GLY A 384 15.87 1.92 13.08
C GLY A 384 14.85 3.06 13.04
N VAL A 385 14.84 3.89 11.99
CA VAL A 385 13.74 4.85 11.78
C VAL A 385 12.46 4.10 11.41
N THR A 386 11.46 4.24 12.27
CA THR A 386 10.18 3.53 12.18
C THR A 386 9.15 4.20 11.28
N GLY A 387 9.34 5.49 10.95
CA GLY A 387 8.46 6.23 10.07
C GLY A 387 9.24 7.20 9.19
N ILE A 388 9.02 7.14 7.88
CA ILE A 388 9.65 8.05 6.93
C ILE A 388 8.58 8.86 6.24
N VAL A 389 8.72 10.18 6.31
CA VAL A 389 7.85 11.12 5.61
C VAL A 389 8.61 11.69 4.43
N SER A 390 8.02 11.60 3.24
CA SER A 390 8.59 12.21 2.05
C SER A 390 8.69 13.72 2.20
N GLY A 391 9.90 14.26 2.11
CA GLY A 391 10.13 15.70 2.19
C GLY A 391 11.59 16.08 1.95
N GLY A 392 11.82 17.34 1.59
CA GLY A 392 13.13 17.83 1.18
C GLY A 392 13.10 19.30 0.81
N GLN A 393 14.05 19.75 -0.02
CA GLN A 393 14.20 21.19 -0.32
C GLN A 393 13.05 21.79 -1.15
N THR A 394 12.34 20.96 -1.93
CA THR A 394 11.27 21.39 -2.83
C THR A 394 9.86 21.02 -2.36
N ILE A 395 9.75 20.04 -1.46
CA ILE A 395 8.47 19.52 -0.95
C ILE A 395 8.62 19.43 0.57
N ASN A 396 7.89 20.27 1.31
CA ASN A 396 7.84 20.19 2.77
C ASN A 396 6.53 19.50 3.18
N PRO A 397 6.58 18.49 4.07
CA PRO A 397 5.38 17.86 4.59
C PRO A 397 4.58 18.83 5.46
N SER A 398 3.27 18.62 5.47
CA SER A 398 2.31 19.29 6.35
C SER A 398 2.36 18.75 7.77
N THR A 399 1.82 19.51 8.73
CA THR A 399 1.68 19.05 10.13
C THR A 399 0.89 17.74 10.21
N SER A 400 -0.15 17.58 9.37
CA SER A 400 -0.96 16.35 9.33
C SER A 400 -0.17 15.14 8.86
N GLU A 401 0.68 15.29 7.84
CA GLU A 401 1.51 14.17 7.35
C GLU A 401 2.54 13.71 8.40
N LEU A 402 3.16 14.67 9.12
CA LEU A 402 4.07 14.35 10.23
C LEU A 402 3.32 13.71 11.41
N LEU A 403 2.14 14.23 11.76
CA LEU A 403 1.30 13.68 12.83
C LEU A 403 0.88 12.24 12.51
N GLU A 404 0.44 11.96 11.29
CA GLU A 404 0.08 10.61 10.87
C GLU A 404 1.25 9.64 11.00
N ALA A 405 2.47 10.05 10.62
CA ALA A 405 3.66 9.22 10.78
C ALA A 405 4.00 8.96 12.26
N VAL A 406 3.87 9.98 13.12
CA VAL A 406 4.04 9.84 14.58
C VAL A 406 2.98 8.90 15.18
N GLU A 407 1.73 9.00 14.75
CA GLU A 407 0.66 8.12 15.24
C GLU A 407 0.85 6.65 14.83
N ARG A 408 1.40 6.40 13.64
CA ARG A 408 1.74 5.04 13.18
C ARG A 408 2.98 4.45 13.87
N ALA A 409 3.89 5.26 14.41
CA ALA A 409 5.11 4.78 15.05
C ALA A 409 4.77 3.89 16.27
N PRO A 410 5.35 2.69 16.42
CA PRO A 410 4.97 1.71 17.44
C PRO A 410 5.58 2.01 18.82
N ALA A 411 5.48 3.26 19.29
CA ALA A 411 6.00 3.71 20.58
C ALA A 411 5.14 4.81 21.21
N ARG A 412 5.20 4.94 22.54
CA ARG A 412 4.59 6.05 23.29
C ARG A 412 5.40 7.35 23.20
N SER A 413 6.67 7.23 22.88
CA SER A 413 7.67 8.28 22.84
C SER A 413 8.29 8.32 21.45
N VAL A 414 8.31 9.48 20.80
CA VAL A 414 8.77 9.60 19.40
C VAL A 414 9.75 10.76 19.25
N VAL A 415 10.90 10.51 18.65
CA VAL A 415 11.81 11.55 18.16
C VAL A 415 11.50 11.84 16.69
N VAL A 416 11.42 13.12 16.32
CA VAL A 416 11.23 13.56 14.93
C VAL A 416 12.51 14.23 14.42
N LEU A 417 12.98 13.81 13.24
CA LEU A 417 14.13 14.36 12.50
C LEU A 417 13.65 15.10 11.25
N PRO A 418 13.52 16.45 11.28
CA PRO A 418 12.95 17.23 10.18
C PRO A 418 13.82 17.29 8.93
N ASN A 419 15.14 17.16 9.08
CA ASN A 419 16.16 17.12 8.02
C ASN A 419 16.13 18.29 7.03
N ASN A 420 15.39 19.36 7.36
CA ASN A 420 15.27 20.60 6.62
C ASN A 420 14.81 21.69 7.60
N LYS A 421 15.54 22.81 7.62
CA LYS A 421 15.23 23.97 8.47
C LYS A 421 13.79 24.49 8.34
N ASN A 422 13.17 24.33 7.17
CA ASN A 422 11.82 24.81 6.91
C ASN A 422 10.73 23.91 7.53
N ILE A 423 11.09 22.68 7.93
CA ILE A 423 10.17 21.69 8.50
C ILE A 423 10.17 21.73 10.03
N ILE A 424 11.27 22.19 10.66
CA ILE A 424 11.43 22.22 12.12
C ILE A 424 10.21 22.84 12.83
N ALA A 425 9.79 24.04 12.43
CA ALA A 425 8.68 24.74 13.06
C ALA A 425 7.31 24.03 12.90
N VAL A 426 7.16 23.19 11.88
CA VAL A 426 5.96 22.38 11.66
C VAL A 426 6.03 21.10 12.49
N ALA A 427 7.21 20.46 12.54
CA ALA A 427 7.46 19.28 13.38
C ALA A 427 7.24 19.59 14.86
N GLU A 428 7.67 20.76 15.35
CA GLU A 428 7.51 21.19 16.75
C GLU A 428 6.03 21.31 17.17
N GLN A 429 5.09 21.43 16.23
CA GLN A 429 3.66 21.51 16.54
C GLN A 429 3.05 20.13 16.82
N VAL A 430 3.69 19.05 16.39
CA VAL A 430 3.12 17.69 16.43
C VAL A 430 2.89 17.21 17.86
N ASP A 431 3.79 17.54 18.80
CA ASP A 431 3.67 17.17 20.23
C ASP A 431 2.34 17.64 20.84
N GLY A 432 1.87 18.84 20.47
CA GLY A 432 0.61 19.40 20.97
C GLY A 432 -0.66 18.80 20.34
N LEU A 433 -0.52 17.89 19.37
CA LEU A 433 -1.63 17.32 18.60
C LEU A 433 -1.82 15.81 18.80
N THR A 434 -0.94 15.17 19.57
CA THR A 434 -0.99 13.73 19.87
C THR A 434 -1.07 13.48 21.38
N SER A 435 -1.41 12.25 21.75
CA SER A 435 -1.29 11.75 23.13
C SER A 435 0.08 11.13 23.43
N LYS A 436 0.92 10.93 22.41
CA LYS A 436 2.30 10.46 22.52
C LYS A 436 3.21 11.60 22.99
N SER A 437 4.37 11.27 23.56
CA SER A 437 5.40 12.28 23.87
C SER A 437 6.33 12.45 22.67
N VAL A 438 6.43 13.65 22.13
CA VAL A 438 7.19 13.92 20.90
C VAL A 438 8.30 14.93 21.16
N ARG A 439 9.53 14.61 20.74
CA ARG A 439 10.65 15.56 20.72
C ARG A 439 11.21 15.73 19.32
N VAL A 440 11.47 16.98 18.95
CA VAL A 440 12.08 17.31 17.66
C VAL A 440 13.56 17.54 17.87
N VAL A 441 14.41 16.72 17.26
CA VAL A 441 15.84 17.03 17.15
C VAL A 441 16.00 17.89 15.90
N PRO A 442 16.52 19.13 16.00
CA PRO A 442 16.37 20.14 14.95
C PRO A 442 17.37 19.97 13.78
N THR A 443 17.40 18.77 13.18
CA THR A 443 18.22 18.44 12.01
C THR A 443 17.82 19.28 10.80
N ARG A 444 18.83 19.72 10.03
CA ARG A 444 18.70 20.58 8.86
C ARG A 444 19.15 19.91 7.57
N SER A 445 19.82 18.78 7.67
CA SER A 445 20.34 18.00 6.56
C SER A 445 20.28 16.50 6.86
N MET A 446 20.45 15.69 5.81
CA MET A 446 20.48 14.23 5.96
C MET A 446 21.72 13.73 6.70
N PRO A 447 22.94 14.28 6.47
CA PRO A 447 24.09 13.90 7.28
C PRO A 447 23.95 14.20 8.77
N GLU A 448 23.31 15.33 9.16
CA GLU A 448 22.97 15.57 10.58
C GLU A 448 22.04 14.48 11.12
N ALA A 449 21.08 14.01 10.33
CA ALA A 449 20.19 12.93 10.74
C ALA A 449 20.93 11.62 10.99
N LEU A 450 21.90 11.28 10.13
CA LEU A 450 22.72 10.08 10.29
C LEU A 450 23.53 10.15 11.60
N ALA A 451 24.21 11.27 11.85
CA ALA A 451 24.94 11.49 13.10
C ALA A 451 24.03 11.45 14.33
N ALA A 452 22.81 11.98 14.22
CA ALA A 452 21.81 11.92 15.28
C ALA A 452 21.41 10.47 15.59
N LEU A 453 21.16 9.66 14.56
CA LEU A 453 20.74 8.26 14.69
C LEU A 453 21.81 7.37 15.32
N VAL A 454 23.09 7.67 15.13
CA VAL A 454 24.19 6.96 15.81
C VAL A 454 24.13 7.14 17.34
N ALA A 455 23.60 8.28 17.80
CA ALA A 455 23.45 8.60 19.23
C ALA A 455 22.08 8.20 19.80
N PHE A 456 21.21 7.56 19.02
CA PHE A 456 19.88 7.17 19.45
C PHE A 456 19.89 5.86 20.25
N ASP A 457 19.12 5.82 21.34
CA ASP A 457 18.92 4.65 22.18
C ASP A 457 17.42 4.35 22.32
N ALA A 458 16.97 3.24 21.74
CA ALA A 458 15.56 2.86 21.76
C ALA A 458 15.02 2.59 23.17
N ASP A 459 15.88 2.28 24.15
CA ASP A 459 15.50 2.00 25.53
C ASP A 459 15.55 3.26 26.42
N ALA A 460 16.01 4.40 25.89
CA ALA A 460 16.12 5.65 26.64
C ALA A 460 14.84 6.50 26.56
N GLU A 461 14.61 7.30 27.61
CA GLU A 461 13.53 8.30 27.61
C GLU A 461 13.71 9.32 26.47
N VAL A 462 12.59 9.81 25.92
CA VAL A 462 12.58 10.72 24.76
C VAL A 462 13.39 12.01 24.99
N ASP A 463 13.42 12.50 26.23
CA ASP A 463 14.18 13.69 26.61
C ASP A 463 15.69 13.43 26.58
N VAL A 464 16.11 12.23 27.02
CA VAL A 464 17.51 11.79 26.98
C VAL A 464 17.98 11.62 25.53
N ASN A 465 17.16 10.95 24.71
CA ASN A 465 17.41 10.85 23.27
C ASN A 465 17.52 12.22 22.62
N HIS A 466 16.57 13.12 22.89
CA HIS A 466 16.60 14.48 22.36
C HIS A 466 17.91 15.22 22.74
N GLU A 467 18.36 15.12 24.00
CA GLU A 467 19.62 15.74 24.44
C GLU A 467 20.85 15.13 23.76
N GLN A 468 20.96 13.79 23.72
CA GLN A 468 22.10 13.09 23.14
C GLN A 468 22.20 13.31 21.62
N MET A 469 21.09 13.14 20.91
CA MET A 469 21.02 13.36 19.46
C MET A 469 21.28 14.84 19.12
N SER A 470 20.74 15.79 19.90
CA SER A 470 21.01 17.22 19.70
C SER A 470 22.48 17.59 19.95
N ALA A 471 23.13 16.93 20.90
CA ALA A 471 24.57 17.10 21.12
C ALA A 471 25.37 16.56 19.94
N SER A 472 25.01 15.38 19.41
CA SER A 472 25.64 14.78 18.24
C SER A 472 25.59 15.71 17.02
N ILE A 473 24.43 16.24 16.66
CA ILE A 473 24.32 17.12 15.48
C ILE A 473 25.07 18.44 15.63
N SER A 474 25.41 18.85 16.86
CA SER A 474 26.12 20.11 17.10
C SER A 474 27.61 20.05 16.73
N THR A 475 28.18 18.85 16.61
CA THR A 475 29.57 18.64 16.19
C THR A 475 29.71 18.48 14.68
N VAL A 476 28.63 18.16 13.98
CA VAL A 476 28.60 17.93 12.53
C VAL A 476 28.65 19.26 11.77
N ALA A 477 29.61 19.40 10.86
CA ALA A 477 29.57 20.41 9.80
C ALA A 477 29.03 19.77 8.52
N THR A 478 28.09 20.46 7.86
CA THR A 478 27.43 19.92 6.67
C THR A 478 27.73 20.76 5.44
N GLY A 479 27.89 20.10 4.30
CA GLY A 479 27.92 20.78 3.00
C GLY A 479 27.10 20.09 1.94
N GLU A 480 26.78 20.84 0.89
CA GLU A 480 26.00 20.36 -0.25
C GLU A 480 26.55 20.96 -1.54
N VAL A 481 26.48 20.20 -2.64
CA VAL A 481 26.86 20.68 -3.97
C VAL A 481 25.63 20.76 -4.85
N THR A 482 25.44 21.89 -5.52
CA THR A 482 24.31 22.10 -6.44
C THR A 482 24.69 22.98 -7.62
N ARG A 483 23.78 23.11 -8.59
CA ARG A 483 24.00 23.85 -9.83
C ARG A 483 23.25 25.18 -9.83
N ALA A 484 23.94 26.25 -10.21
CA ALA A 484 23.37 27.58 -10.29
C ALA A 484 22.36 27.71 -11.44
N VAL A 485 21.10 28.01 -11.12
CA VAL A 485 20.04 28.23 -12.13
C VAL A 485 20.07 29.63 -12.76
N ARG A 486 20.80 30.57 -12.13
CA ARG A 486 20.96 31.96 -12.59
C ARG A 486 22.31 32.52 -12.15
N ALA A 487 22.76 33.56 -12.85
CA ALA A 487 23.95 34.29 -12.43
C ALA A 487 23.70 35.07 -11.13
N SER A 488 24.68 35.09 -10.23
CA SER A 488 24.64 35.83 -8.97
C SER A 488 26.04 36.18 -8.47
N ALA A 489 26.14 36.99 -7.43
CA ALA A 489 27.40 37.26 -6.73
C ALA A 489 27.40 36.52 -5.40
N SER A 490 28.53 35.91 -5.05
CA SER A 490 28.75 35.24 -3.75
C SER A 490 30.07 35.69 -3.13
N ALA A 491 30.28 35.38 -1.85
CA ALA A 491 31.55 35.64 -1.18
C ALA A 491 32.71 34.81 -1.78
N ALA A 492 32.41 33.62 -2.30
CA ALA A 492 33.37 32.74 -2.99
C ALA A 492 33.70 33.20 -4.43
N GLY A 493 32.99 34.19 -4.97
CA GLY A 493 33.22 34.74 -6.30
C GLY A 493 31.95 34.93 -7.14
N PRO A 494 32.10 35.38 -8.40
CA PRO A 494 30.99 35.48 -9.33
C PRO A 494 30.45 34.09 -9.69
N VAL A 495 29.13 33.92 -9.66
CA VAL A 495 28.43 32.68 -10.02
C VAL A 495 27.77 32.89 -11.37
N GLY A 496 28.16 32.10 -12.37
CA GLY A 496 27.49 32.01 -13.67
C GLY A 496 26.28 31.08 -13.64
N LYS A 497 25.39 31.22 -14.64
CA LYS A 497 24.31 30.24 -14.83
C LYS A 497 24.91 28.92 -15.30
N GLY A 498 24.66 27.85 -14.57
CA GLY A 498 25.13 26.50 -14.87
C GLY A 498 26.40 26.09 -14.13
N ASP A 499 27.03 27.02 -13.40
CA ASP A 499 28.19 26.73 -12.55
C ASP A 499 27.77 25.86 -11.36
N TRP A 500 28.73 25.08 -10.86
CA TRP A 500 28.61 24.29 -9.65
C TRP A 500 28.99 25.14 -8.43
N MET A 501 28.20 24.99 -7.37
CA MET A 501 28.39 25.71 -6.12
C MET A 501 28.45 24.73 -4.97
N GLY A 502 29.44 24.90 -4.10
CA GLY A 502 29.50 24.26 -2.80
C GLY A 502 28.94 25.19 -1.73
N LEU A 503 28.00 24.68 -0.94
CA LEU A 503 27.37 25.40 0.14
C LEU A 503 27.70 24.74 1.47
N VAL A 504 27.94 25.56 2.49
CA VAL A 504 28.10 25.12 3.88
C VAL A 504 26.99 25.74 4.71
N ALA A 505 26.39 24.95 5.59
CA ALA A 505 25.36 25.44 6.49
C ALA A 505 25.92 26.57 7.37
N GLY A 506 25.27 27.74 7.35
CA GLY A 506 25.71 28.94 8.07
C GLY A 506 26.58 29.89 7.23
N ASP A 507 27.50 29.36 6.42
CA ASP A 507 28.48 30.16 5.67
C ASP A 507 28.03 30.49 4.24
N GLY A 508 27.02 29.79 3.72
CA GLY A 508 26.49 30.00 2.38
C GLY A 508 27.40 29.41 1.31
N ILE A 509 27.55 30.10 0.16
CA ILE A 509 28.35 29.59 -0.96
C ILE A 509 29.84 29.83 -0.67
N VAL A 510 30.59 28.76 -0.53
CA VAL A 510 32.04 28.76 -0.21
C VAL A 510 32.92 28.31 -1.38
N ALA A 511 32.34 27.65 -2.38
CA ALA A 511 33.03 27.20 -3.58
C ALA A 511 32.18 27.44 -4.84
N VAL A 512 32.83 27.84 -5.94
CA VAL A 512 32.19 28.05 -7.24
C VAL A 512 33.15 27.61 -8.34
N ASP A 513 32.71 26.75 -9.26
CA ASP A 513 33.47 26.38 -10.45
C ASP A 513 32.54 25.97 -11.60
N ALA A 514 33.02 26.04 -12.84
CA ALA A 514 32.27 25.57 -14.01
C ALA A 514 32.13 24.03 -14.06
N ALA A 515 33.03 23.30 -13.39
CA ALA A 515 33.03 21.84 -13.31
C ALA A 515 32.74 21.32 -11.89
N LEU A 516 32.12 20.14 -11.81
CA LEU A 516 31.66 19.55 -10.56
C LEU A 516 32.81 19.18 -9.62
N VAL A 517 33.84 18.51 -10.14
CA VAL A 517 34.98 18.04 -9.32
C VAL A 517 35.74 19.18 -8.66
N PRO A 518 36.15 20.27 -9.37
CA PRO A 518 36.81 21.40 -8.72
C PRO A 518 35.94 22.11 -7.69
N ALA A 519 34.65 22.30 -7.95
CA ALA A 519 33.73 22.90 -6.97
C ALA A 519 33.60 22.03 -5.71
N THR A 520 33.50 20.71 -5.88
CA THR A 520 33.34 19.75 -4.78
C THR A 520 34.62 19.62 -3.95
N THR A 521 35.78 19.52 -4.60
CA THR A 521 37.07 19.47 -3.89
C THR A 521 37.38 20.77 -3.15
N ALA A 522 37.02 21.92 -3.70
CA ALA A 522 37.13 23.21 -3.00
C ALA A 522 36.18 23.32 -1.79
N LEU A 523 34.96 22.76 -1.89
CA LEU A 523 34.04 22.64 -0.75
C LEU A 523 34.63 21.72 0.33
N LEU A 524 35.16 20.57 -0.04
CA LEU A 524 35.76 19.61 0.88
C LEU A 524 37.01 20.17 1.56
N ASP A 525 37.90 20.86 0.84
CA ASP A 525 39.06 21.57 1.44
C ASP A 525 38.61 22.65 2.46
N HIS A 526 37.39 23.18 2.33
CA HIS A 526 36.82 24.14 3.28
C HIS A 526 36.20 23.45 4.50
N LEU A 527 35.51 22.31 4.31
CA LEU A 527 34.86 21.54 5.37
C LEU A 527 35.84 20.72 6.22
N LEU A 528 36.82 20.09 5.56
CA LEU A 528 37.86 19.26 6.17
C LEU A 528 38.96 20.17 6.74
N GLY A 529 38.72 20.66 7.96
CA GLY A 529 39.74 21.31 8.79
C GLY A 529 40.73 20.32 9.41
N ALA A 530 41.68 20.82 10.21
CA ALA A 530 42.74 20.01 10.80
C ALA A 530 42.30 19.04 11.92
N ASP A 531 41.07 19.19 12.43
CA ASP A 531 40.55 18.47 13.60
C ASP A 531 39.33 17.59 13.26
N ARG A 532 39.17 17.20 11.98
CA ARG A 532 38.04 16.39 11.50
C ARG A 532 38.51 14.97 11.21
N GLU A 533 37.74 13.98 11.66
CA GLU A 533 38.14 12.57 11.64
C GLU A 533 37.29 11.72 10.70
N LEU A 534 36.02 12.11 10.47
CA LEU A 534 35.08 11.37 9.65
C LEU A 534 34.42 12.28 8.59
N LEU A 535 34.36 11.79 7.36
CA LEU A 535 33.60 12.38 6.25
C LEU A 535 32.55 11.38 5.77
N THR A 536 31.28 11.73 5.96
CA THR A 536 30.14 11.03 5.36
C THR A 536 29.76 11.68 4.04
N ILE A 537 29.74 10.90 2.96
CA ILE A 537 29.32 11.31 1.62
C ILE A 537 28.01 10.62 1.29
N VAL A 538 26.97 11.39 0.98
CA VAL A 538 25.67 10.86 0.50
C VAL A 538 25.49 11.23 -0.97
N THR A 539 25.44 10.23 -1.85
CA THR A 539 25.31 10.42 -3.31
C THR A 539 23.84 10.59 -3.73
N GLY A 540 23.58 11.59 -4.57
CA GLY A 540 22.26 11.86 -5.13
C GLY A 540 21.98 11.07 -6.43
N SER A 541 20.76 11.19 -6.96
CA SER A 541 20.34 10.46 -8.18
C SER A 541 21.17 10.78 -9.41
N ASP A 542 21.75 11.98 -9.46
CA ASP A 542 22.54 12.48 -10.59
C ASP A 542 24.06 12.34 -10.34
N ALA A 543 24.47 11.61 -9.29
CA ALA A 543 25.87 11.37 -8.99
C ALA A 543 26.47 10.38 -10.00
N ASP A 544 27.53 10.81 -10.69
CA ASP A 544 28.28 9.97 -11.60
C ASP A 544 29.29 9.09 -10.80
N PRO A 545 29.25 7.76 -10.92
CA PRO A 545 30.18 6.86 -10.22
C PRO A 545 31.66 7.13 -10.52
N ASP A 546 31.99 7.53 -11.76
CA ASP A 546 33.38 7.83 -12.15
C ASP A 546 33.86 9.15 -11.49
N VAL A 547 32.95 10.11 -11.34
CA VAL A 547 33.20 11.34 -10.58
C VAL A 547 33.39 11.01 -9.10
N THR A 548 32.54 10.17 -8.53
CA THR A 548 32.64 9.73 -7.12
C THR A 548 34.00 9.07 -6.86
N ALA A 549 34.40 8.13 -7.72
CA ALA A 549 35.70 7.46 -7.62
C ALA A 549 36.88 8.45 -7.71
N SER A 550 36.76 9.48 -8.55
CA SER A 550 37.77 10.53 -8.68
C SER A 550 37.87 11.39 -7.41
N LEU A 551 36.76 11.69 -6.76
CA LEU A 551 36.73 12.42 -5.48
C LEU A 551 37.35 11.60 -4.35
N LEU A 552 37.04 10.29 -4.28
CA LEU A 552 37.64 9.39 -3.29
C LEU A 552 39.15 9.24 -3.47
N ALA A 553 39.63 9.14 -4.72
CA ALA A 553 41.06 9.11 -5.00
C ALA A 553 41.76 10.41 -4.57
N TRP A 554 41.11 11.56 -4.77
CA TRP A 554 41.63 12.86 -4.32
C TRP A 554 41.64 12.99 -2.78
N LEU A 555 40.59 12.51 -2.10
CA LEU A 555 40.51 12.48 -0.64
C LEU A 555 41.63 11.62 -0.05
N ALA A 556 41.86 10.42 -0.61
CA ALA A 556 42.93 9.54 -0.15
C ALA A 556 44.34 10.15 -0.31
N ASP A 557 44.56 10.98 -1.34
CA ASP A 557 45.85 11.65 -1.58
C ASP A 557 46.08 12.85 -0.65
N ARG A 558 45.02 13.63 -0.39
CA ARG A 558 45.13 14.95 0.25
C ARG A 558 44.69 14.99 1.71
N HIS A 559 43.79 14.08 2.09
CA HIS A 559 43.15 13.96 3.40
C HIS A 559 43.17 12.50 3.88
N GLY A 560 44.31 11.82 3.71
CA GLY A 560 44.45 10.38 3.99
C GLY A 560 44.32 9.97 5.46
N ASP A 561 44.24 10.94 6.38
CA ASP A 561 44.00 10.73 7.81
C ASP A 561 42.51 10.77 8.18
N VAL A 562 41.62 11.13 7.24
CA VAL A 562 40.17 11.21 7.43
C VAL A 562 39.51 9.90 6.96
N GLU A 563 38.68 9.31 7.80
CA GLU A 563 37.85 8.17 7.42
C GLU A 563 36.71 8.62 6.52
N VAL A 564 36.46 7.90 5.42
CA VAL A 564 35.45 8.29 4.43
C VAL A 564 34.41 7.19 4.28
N GLU A 565 33.17 7.54 4.54
CA GLU A 565 32.00 6.69 4.34
C GLU A 565 31.17 7.21 3.16
N VAL A 566 30.69 6.29 2.32
CA VAL A 566 29.87 6.65 1.15
C VAL A 566 28.55 5.88 1.21
N HIS A 567 27.44 6.62 1.17
CA HIS A 567 26.11 6.06 1.16
C HIS A 567 25.35 6.50 -0.10
N GLU A 568 24.57 5.59 -0.65
CA GLU A 568 23.65 5.89 -1.74
C GLU A 568 22.39 6.54 -1.16
N GLY A 569 22.17 7.82 -1.48
CA GLY A 569 21.02 8.56 -0.97
C GLY A 569 19.88 8.70 -1.96
N GLY A 570 20.20 8.87 -3.24
CA GLY A 570 19.22 8.99 -4.32
C GLY A 570 18.38 10.28 -4.25
N GLN A 571 18.79 11.26 -3.45
CA GLN A 571 18.11 12.56 -3.40
C GLN A 571 18.21 13.30 -4.75
N PRO A 572 17.16 14.01 -5.17
CA PRO A 572 17.20 14.83 -6.36
C PRO A 572 17.96 16.14 -6.11
N LEU A 573 18.40 16.81 -7.19
CA LEU A 573 19.00 18.17 -7.23
C LEU A 573 20.41 18.33 -6.65
N TYR A 574 20.79 17.54 -5.65
CA TYR A 574 22.10 17.60 -5.00
C TYR A 574 22.89 16.32 -5.28
N PRO A 575 23.89 16.35 -6.18
CA PRO A 575 24.70 15.17 -6.47
C PRO A 575 25.44 14.65 -5.24
N TYR A 576 25.80 15.53 -4.30
CA TYR A 576 26.46 15.16 -3.06
C TYR A 576 25.97 16.00 -1.89
N LEU A 577 25.71 15.31 -0.77
CA LEU A 577 25.63 15.89 0.56
C LEU A 577 26.82 15.37 1.38
N PHE A 578 27.35 16.22 2.25
CA PHE A 578 28.51 15.93 3.08
C PHE A 578 28.19 16.21 4.54
N GLY A 579 28.59 15.29 5.42
CA GLY A 579 28.70 15.50 6.86
C GLY A 579 30.15 15.29 7.28
N VAL A 580 30.65 16.17 8.15
CA VAL A 580 32.02 16.09 8.66
C VAL A 580 32.01 16.28 10.18
N GLU A 581 32.64 15.35 10.89
CA GLU A 581 32.71 15.30 12.35
C GLU A 581 34.13 15.54 12.85
#